data_AF-A0A7C6U1F8-F1
#
_entry.id   AF-A0A7C6U1F8-F1
#
_cell.length_a   1.000
_cell.length_b   1.000
_cell.length_c   1.000
_cell.angle_alpha   90.00
_cell.angle_beta   90.00
_cell.angle_gamma   90.00
#
_symmetry.space_group_name_H-M   'P 1'
#
loop_
_entity.id
_entity.type
_entity.pdbx_description
1 polymer ?
#
loop_
_entity_poly.entity_id
_entity_poly.type
_entity_poly.pdbx_seq_one_letter_code
_entity_poly.pdbx_strand_id
1 'polypeptide(L)'
;MTWEQYTVFLLESIRIYAPELEQHYYGKIKTFMKWWEEKKGVLVKNYNDYAESKFETAGPDRQPTWRRIARAIEKNDFWMKRLSFSATKRDVEKLNQLKEKYKKIIGDGKVDKDMERWERGELFAEN
;
A
#
# COMPACT_ATOMS: atom_id res chain seq x y z
N MET A 1 -8.81 -7.06 -18.51
CA MET A 1 -8.91 -6.43 -17.19
C MET A 1 -7.86 -5.33 -17.10
N THR A 2 -8.25 -4.10 -16.75
CA THR A 2 -7.34 -2.96 -16.53
C THR A 2 -6.65 -3.09 -15.16
N TRP A 3 -5.62 -2.28 -14.88
CA TRP A 3 -5.00 -2.28 -13.53
C TRP A 3 -5.92 -1.68 -12.49
N GLU A 4 -6.77 -0.72 -12.86
CA GLU A 4 -7.84 -0.22 -11.98
C GLU A 4 -8.78 -1.36 -11.58
N GLN A 5 -9.34 -2.08 -12.56
CA GLN A 5 -10.23 -3.22 -12.31
C GLN A 5 -9.55 -4.28 -11.45
N TYR A 6 -8.27 -4.56 -11.69
CA TYR A 6 -7.50 -5.50 -10.89
C TYR A 6 -7.27 -4.99 -9.46
N THR A 7 -7.04 -3.69 -9.26
CA THR A 7 -6.91 -3.08 -7.93
C THR A 7 -8.22 -3.22 -7.14
N VAL A 8 -9.36 -2.93 -7.78
CA VAL A 8 -10.68 -3.12 -7.16
C VAL A 8 -10.91 -4.59 -6.81
N PHE A 9 -10.59 -5.51 -7.72
CA PHE A 9 -10.69 -6.94 -7.46
C PHE A 9 -9.85 -7.39 -6.25
N LEU A 10 -8.62 -6.89 -6.12
CA LEU A 10 -7.76 -7.21 -4.98
C LEU A 10 -8.36 -6.69 -3.66
N LEU A 11 -8.85 -5.45 -3.63
CA LEU A 11 -9.48 -4.87 -2.44
C LEU A 11 -10.74 -5.64 -2.03
N GLU A 12 -11.64 -5.93 -2.97
CA GLU A 12 -12.86 -6.71 -2.69
C GLU A 12 -12.52 -8.14 -2.24
N SER A 13 -11.48 -8.75 -2.80
CA SER A 13 -11.00 -10.06 -2.34
C SER A 13 -10.50 -10.02 -0.90
N ILE A 14 -9.72 -8.99 -0.52
CA ILE A 14 -9.25 -8.78 0.86
C ILE A 14 -10.43 -8.54 1.80
N ARG A 15 -11.42 -7.75 1.35
CA ARG A 15 -12.60 -7.40 2.15
C ARG A 15 -13.35 -8.62 2.67
N ILE A 16 -13.40 -9.70 1.89
CA ILE A 16 -14.11 -10.93 2.24
C ILE A 16 -13.50 -11.60 3.49
N TYR A 17 -12.18 -11.59 3.64
CA TYR A 17 -11.50 -12.29 4.73
C TYR A 17 -10.87 -11.38 5.80
N ALA A 18 -10.60 -10.12 5.48
CA ALA A 18 -9.96 -9.15 6.37
C ALA A 18 -10.41 -7.70 6.05
N PRO A 19 -11.67 -7.32 6.36
CA PRO A 19 -12.21 -6.00 6.02
C PRO A 19 -11.40 -4.83 6.61
N GLU A 20 -10.80 -4.96 7.79
CA GLU A 20 -9.99 -3.88 8.38
C GLU A 20 -8.66 -3.65 7.66
N LEU A 21 -8.12 -4.70 7.02
CA LEU A 21 -6.94 -4.62 6.16
C LEU A 21 -7.29 -3.97 4.82
N GLU A 22 -8.43 -4.32 4.22
CA GLU A 22 -8.94 -3.63 3.04
C GLU A 22 -9.10 -2.14 3.33
N GLN A 23 -9.78 -1.77 4.41
CA GLN A 23 -9.97 -0.37 4.81
C GLN A 23 -8.66 0.38 5.04
N HIS A 24 -7.63 -0.31 5.54
CA HIS A 24 -6.29 0.24 5.69
C HIS A 24 -5.68 0.60 4.34
N TYR A 25 -5.71 -0.32 3.39
CA TYR A 25 -5.20 -0.08 2.04
C TYR A 25 -6.00 0.99 1.32
N TYR A 26 -7.34 0.92 1.36
CA TYR A 26 -8.21 1.92 0.78
C TYR A 26 -7.94 3.32 1.34
N GLY A 27 -7.79 3.46 2.66
CA GLY A 27 -7.48 4.74 3.30
C GLY A 27 -6.17 5.36 2.83
N LYS A 28 -5.11 4.54 2.71
CA LYS A 28 -3.81 5.00 2.17
C LYS A 28 -3.89 5.33 0.68
N ILE A 29 -4.60 4.54 -0.12
CA ILE A 29 -4.80 4.80 -1.55
C ILE A 29 -5.55 6.12 -1.77
N LYS A 30 -6.63 6.36 -1.01
CA LYS A 30 -7.38 7.62 -1.06
C LYS A 30 -6.50 8.83 -0.70
N THR A 31 -5.67 8.68 0.34
CA THR A 31 -4.71 9.72 0.74
C THR A 31 -3.67 9.99 -0.34
N PHE A 32 -3.16 8.93 -0.98
CA PHE A 32 -2.23 9.03 -2.10
C PHE A 32 -2.84 9.76 -3.30
N MET A 33 -4.08 9.41 -3.67
CA MET A 33 -4.81 10.07 -4.75
C MET A 33 -5.03 11.55 -4.48
N LYS A 34 -5.52 11.88 -3.27
CA LYS A 34 -5.74 13.25 -2.83
C LYS A 34 -4.46 14.08 -2.89
N TRP A 35 -3.33 13.52 -2.43
CA TRP A 35 -2.04 14.23 -2.48
C TRP A 35 -1.61 14.56 -3.91
N TRP A 36 -1.78 13.63 -4.86
CA TRP A 36 -1.43 13.86 -6.27
C TRP A 36 -2.33 14.88 -6.94
N GLU A 37 -3.62 14.87 -6.63
CA GLU A 37 -4.56 15.88 -7.08
C GLU A 37 -4.17 17.26 -6.54
N GLU A 38 -3.99 17.40 -5.22
CA GLU A 38 -3.72 18.69 -4.57
C GLU A 38 -2.33 19.26 -4.87
N LYS A 39 -1.30 18.41 -4.98
CA LYS A 39 0.10 18.86 -5.13
C LYS A 39 0.59 18.91 -6.57
N LYS A 40 0.01 18.10 -7.46
CA LYS A 40 0.49 17.94 -8.84
C LYS A 40 -0.62 18.08 -9.88
N GLY A 41 -1.88 18.31 -9.47
CA GLY A 41 -3.01 18.47 -10.38
C GLY A 41 -3.37 17.20 -11.16
N VAL A 42 -2.89 16.03 -10.72
CA VAL A 42 -3.11 14.76 -11.44
C VAL A 42 -4.39 14.13 -10.91
N LEU A 43 -5.44 14.16 -11.73
CA LEU A 43 -6.72 13.53 -11.41
C LEU A 43 -6.64 12.00 -11.58
N VAL A 44 -7.42 11.27 -10.79
CA VAL A 44 -7.49 9.80 -10.81
C VAL A 44 -7.81 9.25 -12.22
N LYS A 45 -8.69 9.93 -12.97
CA LYS A 45 -9.04 9.56 -14.36
C LYS A 45 -7.84 9.61 -15.33
N ASN A 46 -6.76 10.30 -14.95
CA ASN A 46 -5.54 10.41 -15.74
C ASN A 46 -4.48 9.38 -15.32
N TYR A 47 -4.79 8.50 -14.37
CA TYR A 47 -3.85 7.46 -13.92
C TYR A 47 -3.73 6.41 -15.03
N ASN A 48 -2.51 6.19 -15.49
CA ASN A 48 -2.29 5.37 -16.66
C ASN A 48 -2.41 3.85 -16.32
N ASP A 49 -3.38 3.19 -16.95
CA ASP A 49 -3.68 1.76 -16.87
C ASP A 49 -2.74 0.86 -17.69
N TYR A 50 -1.81 1.41 -18.45
CA TYR A 50 -0.85 0.65 -19.26
C TYR A 50 0.56 1.23 -19.15
N ALA A 51 0.82 2.03 -18.12
CA ALA A 51 2.12 2.67 -17.93
C ALA A 51 3.25 1.64 -18.01
N GLU A 52 4.13 1.85 -18.98
CA GLU A 52 5.38 1.10 -19.08
C GLU A 52 6.21 1.34 -17.80
N SER A 53 6.98 0.32 -17.40
CA SER A 53 7.80 0.37 -16.17
C SER A 53 8.65 1.63 -16.08
N LYS A 54 9.11 2.16 -17.23
CA LYS A 54 9.95 3.36 -17.34
C LYS A 54 9.32 4.61 -16.71
N PHE A 55 7.99 4.77 -16.78
CA PHE A 55 7.28 5.90 -16.15
C PHE A 55 7.26 5.79 -14.61
N GLU A 56 7.41 4.57 -14.09
CA GLU A 56 7.49 4.29 -12.65
C GLU A 56 8.93 4.31 -12.12
N THR A 57 9.95 4.25 -13.00
CA THR A 57 11.36 4.17 -12.61
C THR A 57 12.13 5.49 -12.71
N ALA A 58 11.65 6.45 -13.51
CA ALA A 58 12.35 7.71 -13.74
C ALA A 58 11.99 8.79 -12.70
N GLY A 59 12.89 9.02 -11.73
CA GLY A 59 12.96 10.27 -10.96
C GLY A 59 12.04 10.42 -9.73
N PRO A 60 11.99 11.62 -9.13
CA PRO A 60 11.15 11.98 -7.98
C PRO A 60 9.68 12.26 -8.33
N ASP A 61 9.35 12.46 -9.61
CA ASP A 61 7.99 12.73 -10.12
C ASP A 61 7.30 11.49 -10.72
N ARG A 62 7.53 10.30 -10.14
CA ARG A 62 6.94 9.04 -10.61
C ARG A 62 5.43 9.17 -10.67
N GLN A 63 4.88 9.21 -11.87
CA GLN A 63 3.45 9.41 -12.06
C GLN A 63 2.65 8.34 -11.29
N PRO A 64 1.50 8.71 -10.73
CA PRO A 64 0.61 7.73 -10.12
C PRO A 64 0.01 6.85 -11.21
N THR A 65 0.12 5.52 -11.04
CA THR A 65 -0.44 4.52 -11.95
C THR A 65 -1.24 3.51 -11.15
N TRP A 66 -2.31 2.99 -11.75
CA TRP A 66 -3.07 1.89 -11.14
C TRP A 66 -2.22 0.64 -10.95
N ARG A 67 -1.28 0.39 -11.86
CA ARG A 67 -0.31 -0.71 -11.73
C ARG A 67 0.49 -0.64 -10.44
N ARG A 68 1.01 0.54 -10.10
CA ARG A 68 1.80 0.75 -8.88
C ARG A 68 0.98 0.48 -7.62
N ILE A 69 -0.29 0.90 -7.63
CA ILE A 69 -1.25 0.64 -6.54
C ILE A 69 -1.53 -0.87 -6.43
N ALA A 70 -1.90 -1.53 -7.53
CA ALA A 70 -2.18 -2.96 -7.57
C ALA A 70 -0.99 -3.79 -7.05
N ARG A 71 0.22 -3.47 -7.49
CA ARG A 71 1.45 -4.16 -7.05
C ARG A 71 1.78 -3.94 -5.58
N ALA A 72 1.36 -2.82 -4.98
CA ALA A 72 1.49 -2.62 -3.55
C ALA A 72 0.60 -3.60 -2.77
N ILE A 73 -0.65 -3.73 -3.19
CA ILE A 73 -1.60 -4.66 -2.57
C ILE A 73 -1.17 -6.12 -2.80
N GLU A 74 -0.83 -6.50 -4.04
CA GLU A 74 -0.39 -7.86 -4.40
C GLU A 74 0.83 -8.33 -3.60
N LYS A 75 1.71 -7.41 -3.20
CA LYS A 75 2.91 -7.71 -2.40
C LYS A 75 2.65 -7.65 -0.90
N ASN A 76 1.41 -7.49 -0.46
CA ASN A 76 1.04 -7.26 0.93
C ASN A 76 1.86 -6.14 1.57
N ASP A 77 2.12 -5.05 0.83
CA ASP A 77 2.86 -3.88 1.32
C ASP A 77 2.00 -3.13 2.35
N PHE A 78 2.02 -3.60 3.60
CA PHE A 78 1.20 -3.08 4.68
C PHE A 78 1.37 -1.57 4.88
N TRP A 79 2.61 -1.08 4.81
CA TRP A 79 2.88 0.34 5.01
C TRP A 79 2.54 1.19 3.79
N MET A 80 2.39 0.57 2.60
CA MET A 80 2.29 1.21 1.28
C MET A 80 3.55 2.01 0.91
N LYS A 81 4.75 1.48 1.22
CA LYS A 81 6.02 2.14 0.86
C LYS A 81 6.19 2.33 -0.63
N ARG A 82 5.64 1.41 -1.43
CA ARG A 82 5.58 1.57 -2.89
C ARG A 82 4.83 2.82 -3.30
N LEU A 83 3.92 3.35 -2.49
CA LEU A 83 3.20 4.61 -2.69
C LEU A 83 3.82 5.79 -1.90
N SER A 84 5.07 5.66 -1.47
CA SER A 84 5.83 6.68 -0.73
C SER A 84 5.35 6.96 0.69
N PHE A 85 4.66 6.01 1.32
CA PHE A 85 4.36 6.08 2.76
C PHE A 85 5.52 5.53 3.62
N SER A 86 5.59 5.98 4.86
CA SER A 86 6.45 5.41 5.91
C SER A 86 5.60 4.71 6.98
N ALA A 87 6.24 3.86 7.78
CA ALA A 87 5.60 3.29 8.97
C ALA A 87 5.24 4.42 9.96
N THR A 88 4.11 4.26 10.66
CA THR A 88 3.69 5.16 11.73
C THR A 88 3.30 4.36 12.97
N LYS A 89 3.36 4.97 14.17
CA LYS A 89 2.96 4.30 15.42
C LYS A 89 1.51 3.80 15.37
N ARG A 90 0.61 4.58 14.76
CA ARG A 90 -0.80 4.20 14.57
C ARG A 90 -0.97 3.01 13.63
N ASP A 91 -0.20 2.98 12.54
CA ASP A 91 -0.23 1.84 11.61
C ASP A 91 0.30 0.56 12.31
N VAL A 92 1.31 0.67 13.19
CA VAL A 92 1.82 -0.46 13.99
C VAL A 92 0.76 -1.01 14.94
N GLU A 93 0.04 -0.13 15.64
CA GLU A 93 -1.07 -0.55 16.51
C GLU A 93 -2.13 -1.32 15.71
N LYS A 94 -2.50 -0.80 14.53
CA LYS A 94 -3.44 -1.46 13.63
C LYS A 94 -2.90 -2.82 13.13
N LEU A 95 -1.61 -2.91 12.83
CA LEU A 95 -0.96 -4.16 12.43
C LEU A 95 -1.02 -5.22 13.53
N ASN A 96 -0.78 -4.82 14.78
CA ASN A 96 -0.88 -5.72 15.94
C ASN A 96 -2.30 -6.25 16.11
N GLN A 97 -3.32 -5.38 16.05
CA GLN A 97 -4.72 -5.78 16.11
C GLN A 97 -5.11 -6.76 15.00
N LEU A 98 -4.64 -6.52 13.77
CA LEU A 98 -4.85 -7.41 12.64
C LEU A 98 -4.16 -8.77 12.84
N LYS A 99 -2.92 -8.79 13.37
CA LYS A 99 -2.18 -10.02 13.65
C LYS A 99 -2.87 -10.89 14.71
N GLU A 100 -3.39 -10.25 15.76
CA GLU A 100 -4.15 -10.93 16.82
C GLU A 100 -5.45 -11.54 16.28
N LYS A 101 -6.19 -10.76 15.50
CA LYS A 101 -7.48 -11.18 14.94
C LYS A 101 -7.33 -12.26 13.86
N TYR A 102 -6.28 -12.15 13.04
CA TYR A 102 -6.10 -12.99 11.87
C TYR A 102 -4.70 -13.64 11.90
N LYS A 103 -4.66 -14.92 12.31
CA LYS A 103 -3.43 -15.69 12.56
C LYS A 103 -2.44 -15.78 11.37
N LYS A 104 -2.86 -15.51 10.13
CA LYS A 104 -2.04 -15.61 8.89
C LYS A 104 -2.34 -14.51 7.86
N ILE A 105 -2.42 -13.23 8.27
CA ILE A 105 -2.56 -12.13 7.30
C ILE A 105 -1.24 -11.73 6.63
N ILE A 106 -0.13 -11.83 7.37
CA ILE A 106 1.15 -11.28 6.93
C ILE A 106 1.95 -12.41 6.31
N GLY A 107 2.05 -12.39 4.98
CA GLY A 107 2.71 -13.42 4.18
C GLY A 107 4.24 -13.28 4.15
N ASP A 108 4.85 -14.46 4.23
CA ASP A 108 6.22 -14.99 4.15
C ASP A 108 7.06 -14.57 2.90
N GLY A 109 6.67 -13.50 2.21
CA GLY A 109 7.48 -12.88 1.14
C GLY A 109 8.70 -12.13 1.70
N LYS A 110 9.60 -11.64 0.81
CA LYS A 110 10.75 -10.78 1.19
C LYS A 110 10.27 -9.70 2.16
N VAL A 111 10.60 -9.88 3.43
CA VAL A 111 10.08 -9.07 4.52
C VAL A 111 10.59 -7.65 4.32
N ASP A 112 9.65 -6.71 4.27
CA ASP A 112 10.00 -5.30 4.24
C ASP A 112 10.84 -4.96 5.49
N LYS A 113 11.90 -4.14 5.37
CA LYS A 113 12.80 -3.85 6.51
C LYS A 113 12.08 -3.30 7.74
N ASP A 114 11.00 -2.54 7.57
CA ASP A 114 10.22 -2.05 8.72
C ASP A 114 9.31 -3.14 9.28
N MET A 115 8.84 -4.07 8.45
CA MET A 115 8.18 -5.29 8.93
C MET A 115 9.15 -6.15 9.75
N GLU A 116 10.40 -6.35 9.30
CA GLU A 116 11.42 -7.09 10.06
C GLU A 116 11.73 -6.41 11.40
N ARG A 117 11.87 -5.09 11.40
CA ARG A 117 12.08 -4.31 12.63
C ARG A 117 10.88 -4.39 13.56
N TRP A 118 9.65 -4.38 13.02
CA TRP A 118 8.44 -4.57 13.80
C TRP A 118 8.38 -5.96 14.43
N GLU A 119 8.73 -7.01 13.69
CA GLU A 119 8.79 -8.38 14.20
C GLU A 119 9.79 -8.55 15.36
N ARG A 120 10.91 -7.81 15.31
CA ARG A 120 11.91 -7.78 16.39
C ARG A 120 11.57 -6.82 17.54
N GLY A 121 10.51 -6.02 17.43
CA GLY A 121 10.16 -4.99 18.41
C GLY A 121 11.08 -3.75 18.41
N GLU A 122 11.87 -3.58 17.35
CA GLU A 122 12.84 -2.49 17.20
C GLU A 122 12.26 -1.28 16.44
N LEU A 123 11.08 -1.42 15.84
CA LEU A 123 10.45 -0.35 15.08
C LEU A 123 10.07 0.81 16.03
N PHE A 124 10.69 1.98 15.81
CA PHE A 124 10.59 3.16 16.69
C PHE A 124 11.25 3.02 18.07
N ALA A 125 12.11 2.02 18.30
CA ALA A 125 12.98 2.04 19.46
C ALA A 125 13.89 3.30 19.40
N GLU A 126 14.01 4.01 20.51
CA GLU A 126 15.00 5.07 20.64
C GLU A 126 16.38 4.40 20.66
N ASN A 127 17.26 4.80 19.74
CA ASN A 127 18.65 4.33 19.66
C ASN A 127 19.44 4.74 20.90
#